data_AF-A0A0G0MQ49-F1
#
_entry.id   AF-A0A0G0MQ49-F1
#
_cell.length_a   1.000
_cell.length_b   1.000
_cell.length_c   1.000
_cell.angle_alpha   90.00
_cell.angle_beta   90.00
_cell.angle_gamma   90.00
#
_symmetry.space_group_name_H-M   'P 1'
#
loop_
_entity.id
_entity.type
_entity.pdbx_description
1 polymer ?
#
loop_
_entity_poly.entity_id
_entity_poly.type
_entity_poly.pdbx_seq_one_letter_code
_entity_poly.pdbx_strand_id
1 'polypeptide(L)'
;MPRSFLSKQENSVVKIPAKIVVRHTFGGHKDTIVPEKDGCLGSWNGGNFELEIVPLKGADVIKTDKDFHISYPHSVEQGRDRLFKIQIPLLQSEKANAFVTKFPSNHVKLISISHNPWKFNLYEIAIVAQPKPGTESEINFFLTTQLCYSSVMFRNDKDEIVMPEYEGFARWEDLKFYMGLNVAKGKLPVLSATTTSDGSTLSLKEHEGIVVWYNLAQGIGMIQTTKTNARVNWRDIQTKERFRYLKAGQKVTFTKLVLSRNTYRSPRVTKFHLDAEGVKPHPIRCS
;
A
#
# COMPACT_ATOMS: atom_id res chain seq x y z
N MET A 1 1.73 13.13 20.60
CA MET A 1 2.68 12.38 19.74
C MET A 1 2.05 11.02 19.46
N PRO A 2 1.85 10.59 18.20
CA PRO A 2 1.35 9.25 17.94
C PRO A 2 2.47 8.25 18.21
N ARG A 3 2.13 7.21 18.98
CA ARG A 3 3.06 6.14 19.38
C ARG A 3 3.45 5.33 18.13
N SER A 4 4.63 4.74 18.20
CA SER A 4 5.34 3.95 17.18
C SER A 4 4.48 3.35 16.06
N PHE A 5 4.60 3.91 14.85
CA PHE A 5 4.07 3.36 13.58
C PHE A 5 4.84 2.14 13.06
N LEU A 6 5.50 1.38 13.93
CA LEU A 6 6.13 0.12 13.54
C LEU A 6 5.09 -1.01 13.64
N SER A 7 4.00 -0.89 12.87
CA SER A 7 3.29 -2.10 12.47
C SER A 7 4.31 -2.96 11.71
N LYS A 8 4.48 -4.22 12.09
CA LYS A 8 5.33 -5.18 11.37
C LYS A 8 4.82 -5.34 9.94
N GLN A 9 5.23 -4.45 9.03
CA GLN A 9 5.07 -4.62 7.60
C GLN A 9 6.12 -5.63 7.15
N GLU A 10 5.77 -6.91 7.17
CA GLU A 10 6.57 -7.96 6.53
C GLU A 10 6.50 -7.77 5.01
N ASN A 11 7.61 -7.36 4.42
CA ASN A 11 7.77 -7.23 2.97
C ASN A 11 8.61 -8.41 2.42
N SER A 12 8.25 -9.64 2.79
CA SER A 12 8.53 -10.80 1.94
C SER A 12 7.66 -10.68 0.68
N VAL A 13 7.84 -11.53 -0.33
CA VAL A 13 6.82 -11.68 -1.38
C VAL A 13 5.59 -12.29 -0.70
N VAL A 14 4.80 -11.43 -0.04
CA VAL A 14 3.66 -11.86 0.75
C VAL A 14 2.68 -12.44 -0.26
N LYS A 15 2.43 -13.75 -0.14
CA LYS A 15 1.34 -14.38 -0.88
C LYS A 15 0.05 -13.66 -0.48
N ILE A 16 -0.45 -12.83 -1.38
CA ILE A 16 -1.73 -12.18 -1.21
C ILE A 16 -2.83 -13.25 -1.23
N PRO A 17 -3.88 -13.18 -0.39
CA PRO A 17 -4.93 -14.19 -0.35
C PRO A 17 -5.94 -13.99 -1.49
N ALA A 18 -5.45 -13.92 -2.73
CA ALA A 18 -6.25 -13.81 -3.94
C ALA A 18 -5.47 -14.33 -5.16
N LYS A 19 -6.19 -14.85 -6.15
CA LYS A 19 -5.69 -15.02 -7.51
C LYS A 19 -5.93 -13.72 -8.27
N ILE A 20 -4.93 -13.23 -8.98
CA ILE A 20 -4.99 -11.98 -9.74
C ILE A 20 -4.60 -12.27 -11.18
N VAL A 21 -5.47 -11.85 -12.11
CA VAL A 21 -5.18 -11.84 -13.55
C VAL A 21 -5.23 -10.39 -14.01
N VAL A 22 -4.21 -9.97 -14.75
CA VAL A 22 -4.15 -8.64 -15.36
C VAL A 22 -4.43 -8.78 -16.83
N ARG A 23 -5.29 -7.90 -17.35
CA ARG A 23 -5.55 -7.77 -18.78
C ARG A 23 -5.38 -6.33 -19.20
N HIS A 24 -4.97 -6.09 -20.44
CA HIS A 24 -5.04 -4.78 -21.07
C HIS A 24 -6.12 -4.77 -22.13
N THR A 25 -6.80 -3.63 -22.25
CA THR A 25 -7.91 -3.44 -23.18
C THR A 25 -7.70 -2.16 -23.99
N PHE A 26 -7.71 -2.28 -25.31
CA PHE A 26 -7.57 -1.16 -26.23
C PHE A 26 -8.23 -1.46 -27.57
N GLY A 27 -9.05 -0.54 -28.09
CA GLY A 27 -9.70 -0.70 -29.39
C GLY A 27 -10.59 -1.94 -29.53
N GLY A 28 -11.17 -2.45 -28.43
CA GLY A 28 -11.96 -3.68 -28.41
C GLY A 28 -11.15 -4.97 -28.29
N HIS A 29 -9.82 -4.90 -28.35
CA HIS A 29 -8.92 -6.03 -28.07
C HIS A 29 -8.70 -6.18 -26.56
N LYS A 30 -8.49 -7.43 -26.12
CA LYS A 30 -8.26 -7.79 -24.72
C LYS A 30 -7.14 -8.82 -24.63
N ASP A 31 -6.01 -8.41 -24.08
CA ASP A 31 -4.83 -9.26 -23.93
C ASP A 31 -4.56 -9.58 -22.46
N THR A 32 -4.33 -10.85 -22.15
CA THR A 32 -3.90 -11.25 -20.80
C THR A 32 -2.40 -11.02 -20.66
N ILE A 33 -2.01 -10.30 -19.62
CA ILE A 33 -0.62 -9.95 -19.34
C ILE A 33 -0.13 -10.79 -18.16
N VAL A 34 1.02 -11.43 -18.35
CA VAL A 34 1.74 -12.09 -17.26
C VAL A 34 2.77 -11.11 -16.72
N PRO A 35 2.66 -10.65 -15.46
CA PRO A 35 3.65 -9.76 -14.88
C PRO A 35 5.04 -10.42 -14.84
N GLU A 36 6.08 -9.64 -15.12
CA GLU A 36 7.46 -10.06 -14.90
C GLU A 36 7.75 -10.24 -13.39
N LYS A 37 8.94 -10.76 -13.05
CA LYS A 37 9.32 -11.05 -11.64
C LYS A 37 9.25 -9.84 -10.71
N ASP A 38 9.48 -8.63 -11.22
CA ASP A 38 9.38 -7.36 -10.47
C ASP A 38 8.00 -6.71 -10.57
N GLY A 39 7.01 -7.42 -11.14
CA GLY A 39 5.67 -6.92 -11.37
C GLY A 39 5.51 -6.09 -12.64
N CYS A 40 6.56 -5.91 -13.45
CA CYS A 40 6.48 -5.13 -14.70
C CYS A 40 5.45 -5.73 -15.66
N LEU A 41 4.60 -4.88 -16.21
CA LEU A 41 3.56 -5.18 -17.20
C LEU A 41 3.94 -4.65 -18.61
N GLY A 42 5.12 -4.03 -18.75
CA GLY A 42 5.58 -3.37 -19.97
C GLY A 42 5.09 -1.92 -20.11
N SER A 43 5.21 -1.40 -21.33
CA SER A 43 4.81 -0.03 -21.72
C SER A 43 3.56 -0.06 -22.59
N TRP A 44 2.65 0.88 -22.34
CA TRP A 44 1.34 0.96 -23.00
C TRP A 44 0.99 2.41 -23.32
N ASN A 45 0.41 2.64 -24.50
CA ASN A 45 0.15 3.98 -25.06
C ASN A 45 -1.35 4.33 -25.15
N GLY A 46 -2.18 3.69 -24.32
CA GLY A 46 -3.62 3.97 -24.24
C GLY A 46 -4.42 2.81 -23.66
N GLY A 47 -5.73 3.00 -23.50
CA GLY A 47 -6.66 1.96 -23.07
C GLY A 47 -6.86 1.87 -21.56
N ASN A 48 -7.18 0.67 -21.08
CA ASN A 48 -7.38 0.40 -19.65
C ASN A 48 -6.74 -0.93 -19.27
N PHE A 49 -6.26 -1.02 -18.03
CA PHE A 49 -6.03 -2.32 -17.42
C PHE A 49 -7.31 -2.82 -16.77
N GLU A 50 -7.52 -4.13 -16.80
CA GLU A 50 -8.52 -4.82 -16.01
C GLU A 50 -7.82 -5.77 -15.04
N LEU A 51 -8.14 -5.63 -13.74
CA LEU A 51 -7.80 -6.61 -12.73
C LEU A 51 -8.99 -7.55 -12.52
N GLU A 52 -8.78 -8.83 -12.81
CA GLU A 52 -9.66 -9.93 -12.41
C GLU A 52 -9.12 -10.51 -11.09
N ILE A 53 -9.88 -10.37 -10.01
CA ILE A 53 -9.47 -10.77 -8.66
C ILE A 53 -10.44 -11.81 -8.13
N VAL A 54 -9.92 -12.98 -7.79
CA VAL A 54 -10.65 -14.04 -7.10
C VAL A 54 -10.06 -14.19 -5.69
N PRO A 55 -10.67 -13.59 -4.65
CA PRO A 55 -10.18 -13.72 -3.29
C PRO A 55 -10.28 -15.17 -2.81
N LEU A 56 -9.31 -15.58 -2.01
CA LEU A 56 -9.36 -16.86 -1.30
C LEU A 56 -10.37 -16.78 -0.14
N LYS A 57 -10.80 -17.95 0.36
CA LYS A 57 -11.71 -18.03 1.50
C LYS A 57 -11.23 -17.19 2.68
N GLY A 58 -12.12 -16.36 3.22
CA GLY A 58 -11.82 -15.43 4.33
C GLY A 58 -11.21 -14.10 3.88
N ALA A 59 -11.16 -13.83 2.57
CA ALA A 59 -10.79 -12.53 2.04
C ALA A 59 -11.95 -11.91 1.22
N ASP A 60 -11.99 -10.58 1.16
CA ASP A 60 -12.95 -9.82 0.37
C ASP A 60 -12.31 -8.58 -0.26
N VAL A 61 -12.80 -8.19 -1.42
CA VAL A 61 -12.31 -7.06 -2.21
C VAL A 61 -13.18 -5.85 -1.94
N ILE A 62 -12.55 -4.75 -1.55
CA ILE A 62 -13.24 -3.49 -1.24
C ILE A 62 -12.59 -2.31 -1.95
N LYS A 63 -13.38 -1.28 -2.21
CA LYS A 63 -12.92 0.05 -2.59
C LYS A 63 -13.16 1.01 -1.45
N THR A 64 -12.24 1.96 -1.28
CA THR A 64 -12.40 3.06 -0.32
C THR A 64 -12.30 4.37 -1.04
N ASP A 65 -13.23 5.28 -0.76
CA ASP A 65 -13.12 6.66 -1.22
C ASP A 65 -12.17 7.47 -0.33
N LYS A 66 -12.15 8.80 -0.54
CA LYS A 66 -11.31 9.74 0.22
C LYS A 66 -11.74 9.90 1.68
N ASP A 67 -13.00 9.57 1.99
CA ASP A 67 -13.63 9.72 3.30
C ASP A 67 -13.68 8.37 4.04
N PHE A 68 -12.97 7.37 3.50
CA PHE A 68 -12.89 5.99 4.00
C PHE A 68 -14.20 5.21 3.91
N HIS A 69 -15.15 5.62 3.08
CA HIS A 69 -16.34 4.81 2.85
C HIS A 69 -16.01 3.53 2.10
N ILE A 70 -16.50 2.39 2.60
CA ILE A 70 -16.32 1.09 1.98
C ILE A 70 -17.41 0.88 0.94
N SER A 71 -17.01 0.63 -0.30
CA SER A 71 -17.89 0.16 -1.36
C SER A 71 -17.38 -1.16 -1.92
N TYR A 72 -18.30 -1.99 -2.40
CA TYR A 72 -17.95 -3.25 -3.05
C TYR A 72 -17.84 -3.01 -4.55
N PRO A 73 -16.73 -3.42 -5.18
CA PRO A 73 -16.70 -3.49 -6.62
C PRO A 73 -17.72 -4.51 -7.13
N HIS A 74 -18.17 -4.34 -8.37
CA HIS A 74 -19.03 -5.33 -9.01
C HIS A 74 -18.37 -6.71 -8.99
N SER A 75 -19.12 -7.71 -8.52
CA SER A 75 -18.70 -9.10 -8.48
C SER A 75 -19.67 -9.99 -9.26
N VAL A 76 -19.12 -11.02 -9.88
CA VAL A 76 -19.88 -12.10 -10.52
C VAL A 76 -19.62 -13.38 -9.75
N GLU A 77 -20.69 -14.06 -9.34
CA GLU A 77 -20.60 -15.40 -8.73
C GLU A 77 -20.10 -16.41 -9.78
N GLN A 78 -19.02 -17.12 -9.48
CA GLN A 78 -18.45 -18.20 -10.29
C GLN A 78 -18.39 -19.47 -9.45
N GLY A 79 -19.52 -20.18 -9.39
CA GLY A 79 -19.65 -21.39 -8.57
C GLY A 79 -19.64 -21.06 -7.09
N ARG A 80 -18.53 -21.38 -6.39
CA ARG A 80 -18.33 -21.05 -4.97
C ARG A 80 -17.44 -19.82 -4.74
N ASP A 81 -16.88 -19.27 -5.82
CA ASP A 81 -15.95 -18.16 -5.77
C ASP A 81 -16.60 -16.88 -6.28
N ARG A 82 -16.24 -15.73 -5.71
CA ARG A 82 -16.64 -14.41 -6.20
C ARG A 82 -15.53 -13.84 -7.09
N LEU A 83 -15.85 -13.48 -8.33
CA LEU A 83 -14.91 -12.81 -9.23
C LEU A 83 -15.18 -11.30 -9.23
N PHE A 84 -14.17 -10.51 -8.90
CA PHE A 84 -14.22 -9.05 -9.00
C PHE A 84 -13.48 -8.57 -10.24
N LYS A 85 -14.09 -7.63 -10.96
CA LYS A 85 -13.49 -6.98 -12.14
C LYS A 85 -13.29 -5.50 -11.90
N ILE A 86 -12.04 -5.05 -11.91
CA ILE A 86 -11.66 -3.66 -11.64
C ILE A 86 -11.00 -3.05 -12.86
N GLN A 87 -11.59 -2.00 -13.39
CA GLN A 87 -11.01 -1.21 -14.48
C GLN A 87 -10.09 -0.13 -13.89
N ILE A 88 -8.85 -0.06 -14.40
CA ILE A 88 -7.84 0.94 -14.07
C ILE A 88 -7.52 1.72 -15.35
N PRO A 89 -7.98 2.97 -15.47
CA PRO A 89 -7.81 3.74 -16.70
C PRO A 89 -6.37 4.23 -16.88
N LEU A 90 -5.89 4.22 -18.12
CA LEU A 90 -4.68 4.92 -18.52
C LEU A 90 -5.05 6.34 -18.92
N LEU A 91 -4.49 7.33 -18.22
CA LEU A 91 -4.78 8.73 -18.41
C LEU A 91 -3.57 9.43 -19.03
N GLN A 92 -3.78 10.26 -20.05
CA GLN A 92 -2.73 11.12 -20.57
C GLN A 92 -2.25 12.07 -19.48
N SER A 93 -0.94 12.14 -19.26
CA SER A 93 -0.32 13.07 -18.32
C SER A 93 0.52 14.08 -19.09
N GLU A 94 0.05 15.32 -19.15
CA GLU A 94 0.77 16.44 -19.80
C GLU A 94 2.21 16.58 -19.28
N LYS A 95 2.40 16.50 -17.95
CA LYS A 95 3.72 16.61 -17.32
C LYS A 95 4.71 15.53 -17.76
N ALA A 96 4.22 14.33 -18.05
CA ALA A 96 5.07 13.19 -18.43
C ALA A 96 5.08 12.96 -19.94
N ASN A 97 4.23 13.68 -20.69
CA ASN A 97 3.89 13.41 -22.07
C ASN A 97 3.63 11.92 -22.36
N ALA A 98 2.96 11.23 -21.44
CA ALA A 98 2.77 9.79 -21.48
C ALA A 98 1.49 9.37 -20.76
N PHE A 99 1.02 8.16 -21.04
CA PHE A 99 -0.09 7.54 -20.32
C PHE A 99 0.37 7.04 -18.94
N VAL A 100 -0.44 7.31 -17.93
CA VAL A 100 -0.16 6.92 -16.54
C VAL A 100 -1.44 6.44 -15.86
N THR A 101 -1.29 5.62 -14.82
CA THR A 101 -2.35 5.39 -13.84
C THR A 101 -2.23 6.41 -12.71
N LYS A 102 -3.36 6.85 -12.12
CA LYS A 102 -3.36 7.86 -11.05
C LYS A 102 -4.14 7.37 -9.83
N PHE A 103 -3.60 7.64 -8.64
CA PHE A 103 -4.30 7.49 -7.38
C PHE A 103 -5.47 8.51 -7.30
N PRO A 104 -6.64 8.14 -6.74
CA PRO A 104 -6.99 6.87 -6.12
C PRO A 104 -7.48 5.77 -7.09
N SER A 105 -7.63 6.05 -8.38
CA SER A 105 -8.23 5.11 -9.34
C SER A 105 -7.32 3.95 -9.77
N ASN A 106 -6.07 3.92 -9.32
CA ASN A 106 -5.08 2.92 -9.71
C ASN A 106 -4.97 1.71 -8.76
N HIS A 107 -5.81 1.64 -7.73
CA HIS A 107 -5.71 0.62 -6.70
C HIS A 107 -7.08 0.13 -6.23
N VAL A 108 -7.06 -1.03 -5.57
CA VAL A 108 -8.15 -1.64 -4.83
C VAL A 108 -7.60 -2.23 -3.54
N LYS A 109 -8.45 -2.38 -2.52
CA LYS A 109 -8.07 -2.98 -1.24
C LYS A 109 -8.62 -4.40 -1.14
N LEU A 110 -7.87 -5.26 -0.47
CA LEU A 110 -8.29 -6.62 -0.13
C LEU A 110 -8.17 -6.77 1.37
N ILE A 111 -9.29 -7.05 2.04
CA ILE A 111 -9.33 -7.41 3.45
C ILE A 111 -9.22 -8.92 3.55
N SER A 112 -8.41 -9.41 4.48
CA SER A 112 -8.37 -10.83 4.83
C SER A 112 -8.43 -11.02 6.34
N ILE A 113 -9.25 -11.97 6.76
CA ILE A 113 -9.45 -12.34 8.15
C ILE A 113 -9.06 -13.82 8.31
N SER A 114 -8.02 -14.09 9.09
CA SER A 114 -7.71 -15.46 9.52
C SER A 114 -8.28 -15.72 10.92
N HIS A 115 -8.65 -16.96 11.22
CA HIS A 115 -9.31 -17.32 12.50
C HIS A 115 -8.36 -17.96 13.53
N ASN A 116 -7.11 -18.26 13.16
CA ASN A 116 -6.12 -18.83 14.06
C ASN A 116 -4.68 -18.40 13.67
N PRO A 117 -4.13 -17.33 14.28
CA PRO A 117 -4.82 -16.40 15.19
C PRO A 117 -5.87 -15.55 14.44
N TRP A 118 -6.78 -14.93 15.21
CA TRP A 118 -7.70 -13.91 14.71
C TRP A 118 -6.91 -12.70 14.22
N LYS A 119 -6.62 -12.66 12.92
CA LYS A 119 -5.73 -11.65 12.33
C LYS A 119 -6.45 -10.95 11.20
N PHE A 120 -6.44 -9.63 11.27
CA PHE A 120 -6.84 -8.74 10.19
C PHE A 120 -5.62 -8.38 9.35
N ASN A 121 -5.74 -8.55 8.05
CA ASN A 121 -4.77 -8.06 7.08
C ASN A 121 -5.47 -7.17 6.05
N LEU A 122 -4.88 -6.02 5.78
CA LEU A 122 -5.30 -5.09 4.73
C LEU A 122 -4.22 -5.03 3.67
N TYR A 123 -4.55 -5.50 2.48
CA TYR A 123 -3.69 -5.43 1.31
C TYR A 123 -4.15 -4.33 0.36
N GLU A 124 -3.22 -3.75 -0.38
CA GLU A 124 -3.49 -2.95 -1.58
C GLU A 124 -2.95 -3.66 -2.81
N ILE A 125 -3.78 -3.72 -3.85
CA ILE A 125 -3.42 -4.18 -5.19
C ILE A 125 -3.50 -2.96 -6.09
N ALA A 126 -2.42 -2.64 -6.79
CA ALA A 126 -2.38 -1.46 -7.64
C ALA A 126 -1.60 -1.68 -8.93
N ILE A 127 -1.97 -0.95 -9.98
CA ILE A 127 -1.11 -0.80 -11.15
C ILE A 127 -0.52 0.60 -11.13
N VAL A 128 0.79 0.69 -11.04
CA VAL A 128 1.51 1.97 -10.88
C VAL A 128 2.35 2.27 -12.10
N ALA A 129 2.39 3.53 -12.51
CA ALA A 129 3.17 4.01 -13.64
C ALA A 129 4.45 4.69 -13.14
N GLN A 130 5.62 4.26 -13.64
CA GLN A 130 6.89 4.92 -13.38
C GLN A 130 7.74 5.03 -14.66
N PRO A 131 8.53 6.10 -14.84
CA PRO A 131 9.46 6.23 -15.95
C PRO A 131 10.49 5.11 -15.96
N LYS A 132 10.74 4.58 -17.16
CA LYS A 132 11.77 3.58 -17.40
C LYS A 132 13.16 4.17 -17.08
N PRO A 133 14.07 3.40 -16.45
CA PRO A 133 15.42 3.89 -16.17
C PRO A 133 16.12 4.36 -17.46
N GLY A 134 16.72 5.55 -17.41
CA GLY A 134 17.44 6.14 -18.54
C GLY A 134 16.57 6.94 -19.53
N THR A 135 15.25 6.95 -19.38
CA THR A 135 14.33 7.68 -20.27
C THR A 135 13.22 8.38 -19.47
N GLU A 136 13.02 9.69 -19.67
CA GLU A 136 11.94 10.40 -18.98
C GLU A 136 10.57 10.28 -19.68
N SER A 137 10.56 9.96 -20.97
CA SER A 137 9.36 9.89 -21.82
C SER A 137 8.68 8.52 -21.85
N GLU A 138 9.40 7.44 -21.56
CA GLU A 138 8.85 6.08 -21.58
C GLU A 138 8.40 5.67 -20.18
N ILE A 139 7.17 5.15 -20.09
CA ILE A 139 6.56 4.68 -18.83
C ILE A 139 6.48 3.16 -18.84
N ASN A 140 6.87 2.55 -17.73
CA ASN A 140 6.54 1.17 -17.40
C ASN A 140 5.40 1.15 -16.39
N PHE A 141 4.53 0.16 -16.56
CA PHE A 141 3.46 -0.15 -15.61
C PHE A 141 3.86 -1.35 -14.76
N PHE A 142 3.51 -1.32 -13.48
CA PHE A 142 3.84 -2.38 -12.54
C PHE A 142 2.60 -2.81 -11.77
N LEU A 143 2.29 -4.10 -11.78
CA LEU A 143 1.37 -4.69 -10.82
C LEU A 143 2.08 -4.78 -9.48
N THR A 144 1.47 -4.20 -8.46
CA THR A 144 1.98 -4.19 -7.09
C THR A 144 0.94 -4.78 -6.15
N THR A 145 1.41 -5.57 -5.20
CA THR A 145 0.62 -6.10 -4.10
C THR A 145 1.35 -5.78 -2.81
N GLN A 146 0.70 -5.14 -1.86
CA GLN A 146 1.32 -4.72 -0.62
C GLN A 146 0.45 -5.05 0.58
N LEU A 147 1.02 -5.66 1.62
CA LEU A 147 0.40 -5.72 2.94
C LEU A 147 0.57 -4.34 3.62
N CYS A 148 -0.50 -3.55 3.62
CA CYS A 148 -0.47 -2.20 4.20
C CYS A 148 -0.63 -2.23 5.71
N TYR A 149 -1.45 -3.15 6.22
CA TYR A 149 -1.71 -3.30 7.65
C TYR A 149 -1.94 -4.75 8.03
N SER A 150 -1.45 -5.13 9.21
CA SER A 150 -1.65 -6.46 9.81
C SER A 150 -1.79 -6.26 11.31
N SER A 151 -2.86 -6.76 11.92
CA SER A 151 -3.05 -6.71 13.37
C SER A 151 -3.86 -7.88 13.90
N VAL A 152 -3.53 -8.31 15.11
CA VAL A 152 -4.36 -9.27 15.85
C VAL A 152 -5.61 -8.57 16.34
N MET A 153 -6.75 -9.24 16.19
CA MET A 153 -8.05 -8.74 16.64
C MET A 153 -8.34 -9.26 18.04
N PHE A 154 -8.86 -8.39 18.89
CA PHE A 154 -9.30 -8.71 20.25
C PHE A 154 -10.73 -8.23 20.48
N ARG A 155 -11.34 -8.69 21.57
CA ARG A 155 -12.51 -8.04 22.16
C ARG A 155 -12.10 -7.28 23.43
N ASN A 156 -12.68 -6.10 23.62
CA ASN A 156 -12.53 -5.33 24.86
C ASN A 156 -13.61 -5.73 25.89
N ASP A 157 -13.59 -5.08 27.06
CA ASP A 157 -14.54 -5.33 28.15
C ASP A 157 -15.99 -4.96 27.81
N LYS A 158 -16.21 -4.22 26.71
CA LYS A 158 -17.53 -3.85 26.17
C LYS A 158 -18.00 -4.79 25.05
N ASP A 159 -17.29 -5.90 24.84
CA ASP A 159 -17.52 -6.85 23.73
C ASP A 159 -17.41 -6.21 22.33
N GLU A 160 -16.61 -5.15 22.22
CA GLU A 160 -16.29 -4.50 20.95
C GLU A 160 -15.00 -5.07 20.36
N ILE A 161 -14.96 -5.21 19.04
CA ILE A 161 -13.73 -5.58 18.33
C ILE A 161 -12.75 -4.43 18.46
N VAL A 162 -11.51 -4.74 18.83
CA VAL A 162 -10.41 -3.77 18.89
C VAL A 162 -9.16 -4.32 18.21
N MET A 163 -8.40 -3.42 17.58
CA MET A 163 -7.11 -3.72 16.94
C MET A 163 -6.09 -2.69 17.46
N PRO A 164 -5.47 -2.93 18.63
CA PRO A 164 -4.64 -1.92 19.31
C PRO A 164 -3.45 -1.43 18.47
N GLU A 165 -2.90 -2.28 17.60
CA GLU A 165 -1.78 -1.93 16.73
C GLU A 165 -2.22 -1.14 15.49
N TYR A 166 -3.53 -1.06 15.22
CA TYR A 166 -4.12 -0.32 14.11
C TYR A 166 -4.94 0.88 14.59
N GLU A 167 -4.28 2.00 14.87
CA GLU A 167 -4.95 3.26 15.23
C GLU A 167 -5.97 3.76 14.18
N GLY A 168 -5.83 3.33 12.92
CA GLY A 168 -6.79 3.63 11.86
C GLY A 168 -8.15 2.97 12.09
N PHE A 169 -8.18 1.78 12.69
CA PHE A 169 -9.41 1.05 12.98
C PHE A 169 -10.35 1.86 13.90
N ALA A 170 -9.79 2.52 14.92
CA ALA A 170 -10.56 3.33 15.87
C ALA A 170 -11.29 4.51 15.20
N ARG A 171 -10.85 4.94 14.00
CA ARG A 171 -11.40 6.09 13.27
C ARG A 171 -12.14 5.70 11.99
N TRP A 172 -12.16 4.43 11.62
CA TRP A 172 -12.73 3.96 10.36
C TRP A 172 -14.05 3.25 10.63
N GLU A 173 -15.15 4.02 10.68
CA GLU A 173 -16.48 3.51 11.07
C GLU A 173 -16.99 2.40 10.14
N ASP A 174 -16.86 2.55 8.82
CA ASP A 174 -17.25 1.52 7.86
C ASP A 174 -16.47 0.21 8.06
N LEU A 175 -15.20 0.29 8.45
CA LEU A 175 -14.41 -0.90 8.77
C LEU A 175 -14.91 -1.56 10.06
N LYS A 176 -15.26 -0.78 11.09
CA LYS A 176 -15.87 -1.33 12.31
C LYS A 176 -17.19 -2.04 11.99
N PHE A 177 -18.04 -1.42 11.17
CA PHE A 177 -19.29 -2.00 10.71
C PHE A 177 -19.05 -3.31 9.93
N TYR A 178 -18.14 -3.29 8.96
CA TYR A 178 -17.74 -4.47 8.20
C TYR A 178 -17.26 -5.60 9.13
N MET A 179 -16.42 -5.29 10.12
CA MET A 179 -15.91 -6.29 11.07
C MET A 179 -17.02 -6.84 11.96
N GLY A 180 -17.97 -6.01 12.38
CA GLY A 180 -19.13 -6.44 13.17
C GLY A 180 -20.00 -7.47 12.45
N LEU A 181 -20.07 -7.42 11.12
CA LEU A 181 -20.81 -8.39 10.31
C LEU A 181 -20.03 -9.68 10.03
N ASN A 182 -18.71 -9.59 9.90
CA ASN A 182 -17.88 -10.69 9.37
C ASN A 182 -17.06 -11.43 10.44
N VAL A 183 -16.97 -10.90 11.67
CA VAL A 183 -16.17 -11.49 12.75
C VAL A 183 -17.07 -11.97 13.88
N ALA A 184 -16.93 -13.24 14.25
CA ALA A 184 -17.62 -13.82 15.40
C ALA A 184 -16.99 -13.31 16.71
N LYS A 185 -17.46 -12.16 17.21
CA LYS A 185 -16.90 -11.44 18.38
C LYS A 185 -16.63 -12.33 19.60
N GLY A 186 -17.58 -13.21 19.95
CA GLY A 186 -17.44 -14.13 21.09
C GLY A 186 -16.28 -15.14 20.97
N LYS A 187 -15.69 -15.29 19.78
CA LYS A 187 -14.51 -16.13 19.53
C LYS A 187 -13.19 -15.37 19.60
N LEU A 188 -13.22 -14.04 19.71
CA LEU A 188 -12.01 -13.23 19.82
C LEU A 188 -11.38 -13.38 21.21
N PRO A 189 -10.04 -13.36 21.31
CA PRO A 189 -9.36 -13.27 22.59
C PRO A 189 -9.72 -11.95 23.28
N VAL A 190 -9.86 -11.97 24.61
CA VAL A 190 -10.00 -10.74 25.40
C VAL A 190 -8.66 -10.03 25.41
N LEU A 191 -8.67 -8.71 25.22
CA LEU A 191 -7.47 -7.90 25.32
C LEU A 191 -6.98 -7.87 26.77
N SER A 192 -6.02 -8.75 27.12
CA SER A 192 -5.32 -8.67 28.39
C SER A 192 -4.27 -7.55 28.35
N ALA A 193 -4.17 -6.75 29.42
CA ALA A 193 -3.21 -5.66 29.51
C ALA A 193 -1.76 -6.17 29.51
N THR A 194 -1.11 -6.22 28.35
CA THR A 194 0.35 -6.41 28.15
C THR A 194 0.64 -6.30 26.64
N THR A 195 1.72 -5.75 26.09
CA THR A 195 2.95 -5.13 26.59
C THR A 195 3.37 -4.11 25.53
N THR A 196 3.88 -2.94 25.93
CA THR A 196 4.53 -1.99 25.02
C THR A 196 5.82 -2.60 24.46
N SER A 197 5.98 -2.62 23.14
CA SER A 197 7.23 -3.01 22.50
C SER A 197 8.29 -1.94 22.70
N ASP A 198 9.48 -2.36 23.17
CA ASP A 198 10.66 -1.52 23.30
C ASP A 198 11.06 -0.91 21.94
N GLY A 199 11.21 0.41 21.94
CA GLY A 199 11.77 1.12 20.80
C GLY A 199 13.26 0.83 20.72
N SER A 200 13.69 0.08 19.71
CA SER A 200 15.12 -0.06 19.41
C SER A 200 15.66 1.30 18.98
N THR A 201 16.60 1.86 19.74
CA THR A 201 17.32 3.08 19.38
C THR A 201 18.35 2.74 18.29
N LEU A 202 17.96 2.91 17.02
CA LEU A 202 18.89 2.79 15.90
C LEU A 202 19.80 4.03 15.87
N SER A 203 21.12 3.83 15.91
CA SER A 203 22.08 4.93 15.74
C SER A 203 22.12 5.36 14.26
N LEU A 204 21.53 6.52 13.98
CA LEU A 204 21.53 7.13 12.65
C LEU A 204 22.54 8.28 12.60
N LYS A 205 23.27 8.39 11.49
CA LYS A 205 24.12 9.56 11.21
C LYS A 205 23.30 10.71 10.64
N GLU A 206 23.92 11.89 10.58
CA GLU A 206 23.38 12.98 9.78
C GLU A 206 23.24 12.51 8.32
N HIS A 207 22.10 12.80 7.69
CA HIS A 207 21.74 12.33 6.34
C HIS A 207 21.39 10.83 6.20
N GLU A 208 21.17 10.14 7.31
CA GLU A 208 20.61 8.79 7.32
C GLU A 208 19.17 8.78 7.85
N GLY A 209 18.39 7.82 7.37
CA GLY A 209 17.05 7.56 7.87
C GLY A 209 16.68 6.09 7.81
N ILE A 210 15.63 5.73 8.55
CA ILE A 210 14.97 4.43 8.46
C ILE A 210 13.58 4.64 7.86
N VAL A 211 13.25 3.84 6.87
CA VAL A 211 11.91 3.83 6.28
C VAL A 211 10.91 3.32 7.32
N VAL A 212 10.01 4.16 7.77
CA VAL A 212 8.95 3.78 8.71
C VAL A 212 7.84 3.05 7.97
N TRP A 213 7.41 3.61 6.83
CA TRP A 213 6.44 3.00 5.93
C TRP A 213 6.63 3.54 4.52
N TYR A 214 6.18 2.78 3.53
CA TYR A 214 6.12 3.20 2.13
C TYR A 214 4.86 2.61 1.51
N ASN A 215 4.07 3.39 0.78
CA ASN A 215 2.87 2.92 0.08
C ASN A 215 3.17 2.84 -1.42
N LEU A 216 3.10 1.62 -1.99
CA LEU A 216 3.43 1.37 -3.39
C LEU A 216 2.44 2.04 -4.34
N ALA A 217 1.13 1.95 -4.06
CA ALA A 217 0.06 2.49 -4.89
C ALA A 217 0.16 4.02 -5.08
N GLN A 218 0.58 4.72 -4.02
CA GLN A 218 0.76 6.18 -3.99
C GLN A 218 2.19 6.61 -4.36
N GLY A 219 3.16 5.70 -4.24
CA GLY A 219 4.59 5.99 -4.47
C GLY A 219 5.14 7.03 -3.49
N ILE A 220 4.63 7.03 -2.25
CA ILE A 220 5.09 7.90 -1.16
C ILE A 220 5.37 7.07 0.10
N GLY A 221 6.29 7.54 0.91
CA GLY A 221 6.60 6.95 2.20
C GLY A 221 7.03 7.97 3.24
N MET A 222 7.41 7.46 4.40
CA MET A 222 7.97 8.23 5.51
C MET A 222 9.29 7.60 5.93
N ILE A 223 10.31 8.44 6.11
CA ILE A 223 11.56 8.07 6.77
C ILE A 223 11.65 8.79 8.11
N GLN A 224 12.18 8.09 9.12
CA GLN A 224 12.57 8.65 10.40
C GLN A 224 14.06 8.97 10.36
N THR A 225 14.41 10.21 10.67
CA THR A 225 15.79 10.70 10.78
C THR A 225 16.15 10.96 12.24
N THR A 226 17.39 11.38 12.52
CA THR A 226 17.79 11.79 13.88
C THR A 226 17.02 12.99 14.42
N LYS A 227 16.56 13.89 13.54
CA LYS A 227 15.95 15.18 13.94
C LYS A 227 14.42 15.16 13.81
N THR A 228 13.86 14.42 12.84
CA THR A 228 12.45 14.51 12.46
C THR A 228 12.00 13.38 11.52
N ASN A 229 10.71 13.37 11.18
CA ASN A 229 10.17 12.55 10.09
C ASN A 229 10.12 13.35 8.79
N ALA A 230 10.48 12.71 7.68
CA ALA A 230 10.41 13.30 6.35
C ALA A 230 9.62 12.40 5.40
N ARG A 231 8.87 13.00 4.48
CA ARG A 231 8.24 12.29 3.37
C ARG A 231 9.28 11.94 2.31
N VAL A 232 9.09 10.82 1.63
CA VAL A 232 9.87 10.43 0.45
C VAL A 232 8.94 10.10 -0.69
N ASN A 233 9.24 10.55 -1.90
CA ASN A 233 8.52 10.18 -3.12
C ASN A 233 9.38 9.22 -3.96
N TRP A 234 8.75 8.34 -4.75
CA TRP A 234 9.47 7.45 -5.66
C TRP A 234 10.42 8.20 -6.62
N ARG A 235 10.08 9.43 -7.01
CA ARG A 235 10.89 10.28 -7.90
C ARG A 235 12.24 10.62 -7.30
N ASP A 236 12.32 10.70 -5.98
CA ASP A 236 13.53 11.07 -5.25
C ASP A 236 14.41 9.86 -4.93
N ILE A 237 13.96 8.64 -5.25
CA ILE A 237 14.72 7.40 -5.02
C ILE A 237 15.69 7.18 -6.18
N GLN A 238 16.97 7.11 -5.85
CA GLN A 238 18.07 6.79 -6.76
C GLN A 238 18.43 5.31 -6.62
N THR A 239 17.96 4.51 -7.58
CA THR A 239 18.23 3.06 -7.66
C THR A 239 18.45 2.64 -9.11
N LYS A 240 19.11 1.50 -9.32
CA LYS A 240 19.24 0.84 -10.63
C LYS A 240 18.01 -0.01 -10.97
N GLU A 241 17.14 -0.28 -10.00
CA GLU A 241 15.92 -1.06 -10.21
C GLU A 241 14.93 -0.30 -11.11
N ARG A 242 14.18 -1.05 -11.94
CA ARG A 242 13.14 -0.48 -12.81
C ARG A 242 12.00 0.12 -12.00
N PHE A 243 11.57 -0.58 -10.95
CA PHE A 243 10.55 -0.13 -10.03
C PHE A 243 11.19 0.51 -8.79
N ARG A 244 10.94 1.80 -8.59
CA ARG A 244 11.54 2.58 -7.50
C ARG A 244 10.61 2.59 -6.31
N TYR A 245 11.03 1.95 -5.22
CA TYR A 245 10.29 1.91 -3.95
C TYR A 245 11.26 1.69 -2.78
N LEU A 246 10.74 1.78 -1.56
CA LEU A 246 11.46 1.49 -0.33
C LEU A 246 10.72 0.46 0.51
N LYS A 247 11.44 -0.30 1.31
CA LYS A 247 10.87 -1.29 2.23
C LYS A 247 10.87 -0.75 3.65
N ALA A 248 9.82 -1.03 4.42
CA ALA A 248 9.80 -0.70 5.86
C ALA A 248 11.00 -1.30 6.59
N GLY A 249 11.59 -0.55 7.53
CA GLY A 249 12.82 -0.89 8.24
C GLY A 249 14.10 -0.69 7.42
N GLN A 250 14.03 -0.42 6.12
CA GLN A 250 15.21 -0.23 5.29
C GLN A 250 15.96 1.06 5.68
N LYS A 251 17.27 0.95 5.86
CA LYS A 251 18.14 2.11 6.01
C LYS A 251 18.34 2.82 4.67
N VAL A 252 18.31 4.14 4.69
CA VAL A 252 18.54 4.98 3.51
C VAL A 252 19.52 6.10 3.85
N THR A 253 20.21 6.59 2.81
CA THR A 253 20.85 7.92 2.85
C THR A 253 20.03 8.90 2.01
N PHE A 254 20.11 10.18 2.32
CA PHE A 254 19.48 11.24 1.53
C PHE A 254 20.41 12.43 1.36
N THR A 255 20.23 13.20 0.28
CA THR A 255 21.10 14.33 -0.01
C THR A 255 20.76 15.54 0.87
N LYS A 256 19.47 15.85 1.01
CA LYS A 256 18.97 16.97 1.84
C LYS A 256 17.51 16.79 2.21
N LEU A 257 17.08 17.53 3.23
CA LEU A 257 15.67 17.75 3.56
C LEU A 257 15.23 19.11 3.04
N VAL A 258 14.09 19.16 2.37
CA VAL A 258 13.50 20.41 1.85
C VAL A 258 12.10 20.59 2.40
N LEU A 259 11.61 21.82 2.50
CA LEU A 259 10.21 22.07 2.86
C LEU A 259 9.29 21.44 1.80
N SER A 260 8.28 20.72 2.27
CA SER A 260 7.35 20.01 1.39
C SER A 260 6.65 21.00 0.47
N ARG A 261 6.77 20.81 -0.85
CA ARG A 261 6.20 21.71 -1.86
C ARG A 261 4.65 21.73 -1.84
N ASN A 262 4.03 20.81 -1.11
CA ASN A 262 2.58 20.64 -1.02
C ASN A 262 1.93 21.27 0.21
N THR A 263 2.68 21.93 1.11
CA THR A 263 2.09 22.58 2.30
C THR A 263 1.09 23.70 1.96
N TYR A 264 1.08 24.21 0.73
CA TYR A 264 0.22 25.34 0.32
C TYR A 264 -0.79 25.06 -0.81
N ARG A 265 -0.77 23.90 -1.49
CA ARG A 265 -1.55 23.68 -2.73
C ARG A 265 -2.40 22.41 -2.80
N SER A 266 -2.40 21.57 -1.77
CA SER A 266 -3.18 20.32 -1.74
C SER A 266 -4.24 20.39 -0.64
N PRO A 267 -5.54 20.15 -0.94
CA PRO A 267 -6.58 20.07 0.09
C PRO A 267 -6.38 18.87 1.04
N ARG A 268 -5.48 17.93 0.70
CA ARG A 268 -5.01 16.90 1.63
C ARG A 268 -3.80 17.45 2.40
N VAL A 269 -4.04 18.01 3.58
CA VAL A 269 -2.99 18.41 4.54
C VAL A 269 -2.30 17.13 5.03
N THR A 270 -1.23 16.74 4.36
CA THR A 270 -0.32 15.74 4.92
C THR A 270 0.44 16.38 6.07
N LYS A 271 0.57 15.72 7.23
CA LYS A 271 1.37 16.21 8.38
C LYS A 271 2.88 16.29 8.10
N PHE A 272 3.30 16.12 6.85
CA PHE A 272 4.69 16.17 6.43
C PHE A 272 5.10 17.59 6.10
N HIS A 273 6.01 18.14 6.91
CA HIS A 273 6.59 19.45 6.68
C HIS A 273 7.86 19.39 5.80
N LEU A 274 8.48 18.21 5.69
CA LEU A 274 9.75 18.01 4.99
C LEU A 274 9.67 16.85 3.99
N ASP A 275 10.35 17.03 2.86
CA ASP A 275 10.62 16.01 1.84
C ASP A 275 12.12 15.67 1.84
N ALA A 276 12.45 14.39 1.74
CA ALA A 276 13.82 13.91 1.54
C ALA A 276 14.12 13.76 0.04
N GLU A 277 15.14 14.47 -0.45
CA GLU A 277 15.57 14.42 -1.85
C GLU A 277 16.87 13.60 -2.02
N GLY A 278 17.02 12.95 -3.18
CA GLY A 278 18.21 12.17 -3.53
C GLY A 278 18.42 10.97 -2.60
N VAL A 279 17.35 10.23 -2.35
CA VAL A 279 17.30 9.09 -1.42
C VAL A 279 17.96 7.87 -2.06
N LYS A 280 18.94 7.27 -1.39
CA LYS A 280 19.62 6.04 -1.83
C LYS A 280 19.35 4.92 -0.83
N PRO A 281 18.72 3.82 -1.26
CA PRO A 281 18.47 2.67 -0.39
C PRO A 281 19.77 1.92 -0.07
N HIS A 282 19.97 1.53 1.19
CA HIS A 282 20.97 0.53 1.53
C HIS A 282 20.47 -0.87 1.14
N PRO A 283 21.37 -1.78 0.72
CA PRO A 283 21.04 -3.19 0.55
C PRO A 283 20.47 -3.75 1.85
N ILE A 284 19.36 -4.47 1.77
CA ILE A 284 18.83 -5.23 2.90
C ILE A 284 19.74 -6.43 3.06
N ARG A 285 20.54 -6.44 4.15
CA ARG A 285 21.24 -7.66 4.55
C ARG A 285 20.17 -8.60 5.11
N CYS A 286 19.90 -9.70 4.40
CA CYS A 286 19.17 -10.80 5.00
C CYS A 286 20.09 -11.38 6.09
N SER A 287 19.83 -11.03 7.35
CA SER A 287 20.38 -11.70 8.52
C SER A 287 19.62 -12.99 8.77
#